data_AF-A0A4P8XMX1-F1
#
_entry.id   AF-A0A4P8XMX1-F1
#
_cell.length_a   1.000
_cell.length_b   1.000
_cell.length_c   1.000
_cell.angle_alpha   90.00
_cell.angle_beta   90.00
_cell.angle_gamma   90.00
#
_symmetry.space_group_name_H-M   'P 1'
#
loop_
_entity.id
_entity.type
_entity.pdbx_description
1 polymer ?
#
loop_
_entity_poly.entity_id
_entity_poly.type
_entity_poly.pdbx_seq_one_letter_code
_entity_poly.pdbx_strand_id
1 'polypeptide(L)' 'MDKDLVVIEDAGEYAYCLYISEMENNECPVIAWNRPGGLDDYNTAKDFYEFLSQRLLDAKEAWEEDY' A
#
# COMPACT_ATOMS: atom_id res chain seq x y z
N MET A 1 1.58 -11.64 -11.32
CA MET A 1 1.82 -10.22 -11.02
C MET A 1 1.82 -9.48 -12.32
N ASP A 2 1.01 -8.43 -12.41
CA ASP A 2 1.13 -7.46 -13.50
C ASP A 2 2.55 -6.86 -13.48
N LYS A 3 3.07 -6.54 -14.66
CA LYS A 3 4.44 -6.01 -14.81
C LYS A 3 4.61 -4.62 -14.18
N ASP A 4 3.49 -3.99 -13.84
CA ASP A 4 3.42 -2.62 -13.36
C ASP A 4 3.15 -2.55 -11.84
N LEU A 5 3.40 -3.65 -11.12
CA LEU A 5 3.28 -3.69 -9.66
C LEU A 5 4.64 -3.90 -9.01
N VAL A 6 5.01 -2.99 -8.12
CA VAL A 6 6.20 -3.11 -7.26
C VAL A 6 5.74 -3.35 -5.83
N VAL A 7 6.04 -4.54 -5.29
CA VAL A 7 5.70 -4.89 -3.90
C VAL A 7 6.51 -4.04 -2.93
N ILE A 8 5.84 -3.40 -1.99
CA ILE A 8 6.44 -2.62 -0.90
C ILE A 8 6.22 -3.25 0.47
N GLU A 9 5.17 -4.07 0.63
CA GLU A 9 4.90 -4.80 1.87
C GLU A 9 4.18 -6.13 1.58
N ASP A 10 4.60 -7.20 2.26
CA ASP A 10 3.93 -8.49 2.25
C ASP A 10 3.11 -8.66 3.54
N ALA A 11 1.78 -8.57 3.42
CA ALA A 11 0.84 -8.71 4.53
C ALA A 11 0.23 -10.14 4.62
N GLY A 12 0.88 -11.13 3.99
CA GLY A 12 0.44 -12.52 4.01
C GLY A 12 -0.59 -12.84 2.92
N GLU A 13 -1.87 -12.56 3.18
CA GLU A 13 -2.97 -12.88 2.24
C GLU A 13 -3.03 -11.89 1.06
N TYR A 14 -2.57 -10.66 1.28
CA TYR A 14 -2.41 -9.62 0.27
C TYR A 14 -1.03 -8.96 0.37
N ALA A 15 -0.66 -8.19 -0.64
CA ALA A 15 0.55 -7.38 -0.65
C ALA A 15 0.24 -5.93 -1.02
N TYR A 16 0.83 -4.97 -0.34
CA TYR A 16 0.76 -3.58 -0.79
C TYR A 16 1.77 -3.36 -1.91
N CYS A 17 1.31 -2.76 -3.00
CA CYS A 17 2.10 -2.55 -4.20
C CYS A 17 1.99 -1.10 -4.66
N LEU A 18 3.10 -0.55 -5.17
CA LEU A 18 3.08 0.65 -6.00
C LEU A 18 2.60 0.27 -7.40
N TYR A 19 1.59 0.98 -7.89
CA TYR A 19 1.03 0.74 -9.22
C TYR A 19 1.61 1.73 -10.23
N ILE A 20 2.76 1.37 -10.80
CA ILE A 20 3.61 2.29 -11.57
C ILE A 20 3.03 2.69 -12.93
N SER A 21 1.97 2.02 -13.39
CA SER A 21 1.24 2.41 -14.61
C SER A 21 0.35 3.64 -14.42
N GLU A 22 -0.08 3.92 -13.19
CA GLU A 22 -0.94 5.07 -12.81
C GLU A 22 -0.09 6.20 -12.22
N MET A 23 0.94 6.62 -12.95
CA MET A 23 1.88 7.65 -12.47
C MET A 23 1.41 9.07 -12.81
N GLU A 24 1.31 9.92 -11.79
CA GLU A 24 0.98 11.35 -11.92
C GLU A 24 1.95 12.18 -11.09
N ASN A 25 2.55 13.22 -11.69
CA ASN A 25 3.52 14.11 -11.01
C ASN A 25 4.71 13.40 -10.33
N ASN A 26 5.18 12.29 -10.92
CA ASN A 26 6.22 11.39 -10.38
C ASN A 26 5.83 10.58 -9.14
N GLU A 27 4.55 10.58 -8.77
CA GLU A 27 3.99 9.72 -7.74
C GLU A 27 3.08 8.68 -8.38
N CYS A 28 2.84 7.58 -7.68
CA CYS A 28 1.90 6.54 -8.10
C CYS A 28 1.16 5.98 -6.88
N PRO A 29 -0.08 5.50 -7.06
CA PRO A 29 -0.89 5.04 -5.95
C PRO A 29 -0.34 3.75 -5.34
N VAL A 30 -0.62 3.58 -4.05
CA VAL A 30 -0.45 2.32 -3.34
C VAL A 30 -1.77 1.56 -3.38
N ILE A 31 -1.73 0.32 -3.84
CA ILE A 31 -2.90 -0.57 -3.91
C ILE A 31 -2.69 -1.81 -3.05
N ALA A 32 -3.79 -2.42 -2.62
CA ALA A 32 -3.78 -3.77 -2.07
C ALA A 32 -3.92 -4.79 -3.21
N TRP A 33 -2.92 -5.64 -3.40
CA TRP A 33 -2.95 -6.73 -4.37
C TRP A 33 -3.29 -8.04 -3.67
N ASN A 34 -4.47 -8.59 -3.98
CA ASN A 34 -4.95 -9.83 -3.43
C ASN A 34 -4.34 -11.02 -4.20
N ARG A 35 -3.55 -11.88 -3.52
CA ARG A 35 -2.76 -12.92 -4.18
C ARG A 35 -3.59 -13.94 -4.98
N PRO A 36 -4.74 -14.43 -4.47
CA PRO A 36 -5.60 -15.36 -5.20
C PRO A 36 -6.60 -14.67 -6.13
N GLY A 37 -6.93 -13.40 -5.89
CA GLY A 37 -8.03 -12.67 -6.55
C GLY A 37 -7.60 -11.65 -7.61
N GLY A 38 -6.37 -11.17 -7.59
CA GLY A 38 -5.87 -10.11 -8.47
C GLY A 38 -5.85 -8.72 -7.81
N LEU A 39 -5.86 -7.67 -8.63
CA LEU A 39 -5.92 -6.28 -8.19
C LEU A 39 -7.22 -6.06 -7.40
N ASP A 40 -7.10 -5.59 -6.16
CA ASP A 40 -8.26 -5.06 -5.45
C ASP A 40 -8.37 -3.58 -5.83
N ASP A 41 -9.55 -3.12 -6.24
CA ASP A 41 -9.80 -1.74 -6.74
C ASP A 41 -9.66 -0.67 -5.62
N TYR A 42 -9.16 -1.06 -4.45
CA TYR A 42 -8.99 -0.18 -3.31
C TYR A 42 -7.60 0.48 -3.32
N ASN A 43 -7.54 1.67 -3.93
CA ASN A 43 -6.42 2.59 -3.73
C ASN A 43 -6.30 2.89 -2.23
N THR A 44 -5.23 2.39 -1.63
CA THR A 44 -4.97 2.54 -0.19
C THR A 44 -4.40 3.93 0.10
N ALA A 45 -3.66 4.51 -0.84
CA ALA A 45 -3.15 5.89 -0.78
C ALA A 45 -2.84 6.43 -2.18
N LYS A 46 -2.77 7.75 -2.34
CA LYS A 46 -2.44 8.39 -3.62
C LYS A 46 -0.95 8.36 -3.95
N ASP A 47 -0.11 8.33 -2.91
CA ASP A 47 1.33 8.24 -3.01
C ASP A 47 1.90 7.40 -1.86
N PHE A 48 3.18 7.05 -1.98
CA PHE A 48 3.86 6.22 -0.99
C PHE A 48 4.03 6.92 0.36
N TYR A 49 4.19 8.24 0.38
CA TYR A 49 4.43 8.99 1.61
C TYR A 49 3.17 9.06 2.48
N GLU A 50 2.00 9.25 1.87
CA GLU A 50 0.70 9.20 2.54
C GLU A 50 0.49 7.81 3.17
N PHE A 51 0.73 6.73 2.41
CA PHE A 51 0.65 5.36 2.91
C PHE A 51 1.56 5.13 4.13
N LEU A 52 2.84 5.47 4.00
CA LEU A 52 3.83 5.26 5.06
C LEU A 52 3.53 6.11 6.30
N SER A 53 3.16 7.37 6.12
CA SER A 53 2.81 8.28 7.20
C SER A 53 1.64 7.74 8.02
N GLN A 54 0.56 7.31 7.35
CA GLN A 54 -0.60 6.74 8.04
C GLN A 54 -0.22 5.46 8.80
N ARG A 55 0.57 4.57 8.19
CA ARG A 55 1.02 3.33 8.83
C ARG A 55 1.84 3.57 10.09
N LEU A 56 2.72 4.57 10.07
CA LEU A 56 3.52 4.96 11.23
C LEU A 56 2.68 5.60 12.34
N LEU A 57 1.67 6.42 11.98
CA LEU A 57 0.75 7.01 12.95
C LEU A 57 -0.11 5.94 13.63
N ASP A 58 -0.73 5.06 12.84
CA ASP A 58 -1.52 3.93 13.36
C ASP A 58 -0.69 3.05 14.28
N ALA A 59 0.55 2.73 13.88
CA ALA A 59 1.45 1.92 14.69
C ALA A 59 1.78 2.65 16.00
N LYS A 60 2.13 3.93 15.95
CA LYS A 60 2.41 4.73 17.14
C LYS A 60 1.21 4.70 18.11
N GLU A 61 0.00 4.94 17.62
CA GLU A 61 -1.22 4.93 18.44
C GLU A 61 -1.45 3.56 19.08
N ALA A 62 -1.37 2.47 18.30
CA ALA A 62 -1.52 1.10 18.82
C ALA A 62 -0.45 0.74 19.87
N TRP A 63 0.79 1.18 19.70
CA TRP A 63 1.86 0.98 20.68
C TRP A 63 1.65 1.79 21.97
N GLU A 64 1.01 2.96 21.89
CA GLU A 64 0.73 3.83 23.04
C GLU A 64 -0.52 3.38 23.82
N GLU A 65 -1.51 2.74 23.17
CA GLU A 65 -2.73 2.21 23.82
C GLU A 65 -2.49 0.99 24.72
N ASP A 66 -1.35 0.32 24.58
CA ASP A 66 -0.95 -0.86 25.39
C ASP A 66 -0.32 -0.49 26.75
N TYR A 67 -0.34 0.79 27.15
CA TYR A 67 0.22 1.31 28.43
C TYR A 67 -0.80 1.98 29.35
#